data_AF-A0A9P8F1Z6-F1
#
_entry.id   AF-A0A9P8F1Z6-F1
#
_cell.length_a   1.000
_cell.length_b   1.000
_cell.length_c   1.000
_cell.angle_alpha   90.00
_cell.angle_beta   90.00
_cell.angle_gamma   90.00
#
_symmetry.space_group_name_H-M   'P 1'
#
loop_
_entity.id
_entity.type
_entity.pdbx_description
1 polymer ?
#
loop_
_entity_poly.entity_id
_entity_poly.type
_entity_poly.pdbx_seq_one_letter_code
_entity_poly.pdbx_strand_id
1 'polypeptide(L)' 'MPPAIVYTDMADSASVQGGVFANLKFFIVQRVPSRSHYISLVESNGGRVVKLEAQADYLIADHLRHDAPAG' A
#
# COMPACT_ATOMS: atom_id res chain seq x y z
N MET A 1 -35.35 1.51 -22.22
CA MET A 1 -34.64 2.04 -21.04
C MET A 1 -34.00 0.86 -20.33
N PRO A 2 -32.67 0.81 -20.17
CA PRO A 2 -32.05 -0.21 -19.33
C PRO A 2 -32.40 0.05 -17.85
N PRO A 3 -32.59 -0.99 -17.02
CA PRO A 3 -32.93 -0.84 -15.61
C PRO A 3 -31.76 -0.27 -14.81
N ALA A 4 -32.06 0.61 -13.85
CA ALA A 4 -31.09 1.11 -12.89
C ALA A 4 -30.65 -0.03 -11.96
N ILE A 5 -29.36 -0.37 -11.98
CA ILE A 5 -28.76 -1.35 -11.08
C ILE A 5 -28.36 -0.60 -9.81
N VAL A 6 -29.08 -0.85 -8.72
CA VAL A 6 -28.74 -0.34 -7.38
C VAL A 6 -27.84 -1.37 -6.71
N TYR A 7 -26.60 -0.98 -6.40
CA TYR A 7 -25.70 -1.78 -5.57
C TYR A 7 -25.98 -1.47 -4.10
N THR A 8 -26.69 -2.38 -3.42
CA THR A 8 -27.18 -2.19 -2.04
C THR A 8 -26.13 -2.52 -0.96
N ASP A 9 -24.96 -3.02 -1.32
CA ASP A 9 -23.90 -3.37 -0.36
C ASP A 9 -22.60 -2.61 -0.63
N MET A 10 -22.68 -1.27 -0.68
CA MET A 10 -21.49 -0.48 -0.40
C MET A 10 -21.30 -0.54 1.11
N ALA A 11 -20.62 -1.59 1.58
CA ALA A 11 -20.13 -1.63 2.95
C ALA A 11 -19.50 -0.27 3.24
N ASP A 12 -20.13 0.44 4.17
CA ASP A 12 -19.75 1.76 4.63
C ASP A 12 -18.25 1.72 4.94
N SER A 13 -17.47 2.31 4.03
CA SER A 13 -16.00 2.20 4.06
C SER A 13 -15.42 2.96 5.26
N ALA A 14 -16.27 3.60 6.08
CA ALA A 14 -15.90 4.22 7.34
C ALA A 14 -15.68 3.19 8.47
N SER A 15 -15.89 1.89 8.22
CA SER A 15 -15.69 0.83 9.22
C SER A 15 -14.48 -0.07 9.03
N VAL A 16 -13.62 0.14 8.01
CA VAL A 16 -12.28 -0.48 8.00
C VAL A 16 -11.41 0.32 8.98
N GLN A 17 -11.60 0.06 10.28
CA GLN A 17 -10.75 0.58 11.35
C GLN A 17 -9.29 0.21 11.05
N GLY A 18 -8.56 1.12 10.41
CA GLY A 18 -7.14 0.95 10.06
C GLY A 18 -6.79 1.06 8.58
N GLY A 19 -7.72 1.35 7.66
CA GLY A 19 -7.43 1.53 6.23
C GLY A 19 -7.05 0.23 5.49
N VAL A 20 -6.84 0.33 4.16
CA VAL A 20 -6.60 -0.85 3.30
C VAL A 20 -5.27 -1.56 3.60
N PHE A 21 -4.35 -0.90 4.32
CA PHE A 21 -3.06 -1.45 4.71
C PHE A 21 -2.96 -1.72 6.21
N ALA A 22 -4.09 -1.83 6.91
CA ALA A 22 -4.13 -2.13 8.34
C ALA A 22 -3.24 -3.34 8.69
N ASN A 23 -2.37 -3.17 9.69
CA ASN A 23 -1.44 -4.19 10.18
C ASN A 23 -0.37 -4.67 9.20
N LEU A 24 -0.23 -4.06 8.02
CA LEU A 24 0.82 -4.38 7.07
C LEU A 24 2.05 -3.49 7.26
N LYS A 25 3.23 -4.10 7.19
CA LYS A 25 4.53 -3.43 7.27
C LYS A 25 5.21 -3.44 5.91
N PHE A 26 5.64 -2.26 5.47
CA PHE A 26 6.30 -2.04 4.19
C PHE A 26 7.74 -1.61 4.41
N PHE A 27 8.65 -2.17 3.62
CA PHE A 27 9.99 -1.61 3.45
C PHE A 27 10.08 -0.99 2.06
N ILE A 28 10.35 0.31 2.01
CA ILE A 28 10.51 1.06 0.75
C ILE A 28 11.99 1.36 0.58
N VAL A 29 12.58 0.79 -0.46
CA VAL A 29 14.02 0.92 -0.75
C VAL A 29 14.38 2.40 -0.91
N GLN A 30 15.49 2.83 -0.29
CA GLN A 30 15.92 4.24 -0.26
C GLN A 30 16.10 4.87 -1.65
N ARG A 31 16.41 4.04 -2.65
CA ARG A 31 16.74 4.47 -4.01
C ARG A 31 15.52 4.60 -4.91
N VAL A 32 14.31 4.37 -4.40
CA VAL A 32 13.05 4.63 -5.13
C VAL A 32 12.90 6.15 -5.30
N PRO A 33 12.83 6.70 -6.52
CA PRO A 33 12.77 8.15 -6.75
C PRO A 33 11.59 8.82 -6.02
N SER A 34 10.43 8.16 -6.00
CA SER A 34 9.20 8.65 -5.36
C SER A 34 8.98 8.07 -3.96
N ARG A 35 10.06 7.72 -3.24
CA ARG A 35 9.98 7.08 -1.91
C ARG A 35 9.09 7.85 -0.94
N SER A 36 9.24 9.17 -0.85
CA SER A 36 8.44 10.01 0.06
C SER A 36 6.93 9.91 -0.23
N HIS A 37 6.56 9.90 -1.51
CA HIS A 37 5.17 9.74 -1.93
C HIS A 37 4.59 8.39 -1.48
N TYR A 38 5.34 7.29 -1.67
CA TYR A 38 4.89 5.97 -1.23
C TYR A 38 4.80 5.84 0.28
N ILE A 39 5.70 6.48 1.04
CA ILE A 39 5.59 6.52 2.50
C ILE A 39 4.28 7.17 2.92
N SER A 40 3.99 8.36 2.38
CA SER A 40 2.75 9.08 2.68
C SER A 40 1.51 8.27 2.32
N LEU A 41 1.52 7.58 1.17
CA LEU A 41 0.41 6.72 0.76
C LEU A 41 0.22 5.52 1.70
N VAL A 42 1.31 4.85 2.09
CA VAL A 42 1.24 3.70 3.00
C VAL A 42 0.69 4.14 4.36
N GLU A 43 1.22 5.23 4.91
CA GLU A 43 0.80 5.75 6.22
C GLU A 43 -0.64 6.29 6.19
N SER A 44 -1.05 6.98 5.12
CA SER A 44 -2.44 7.48 4.99
C SER A 44 -3.48 6.38 4.85
N ASN A 45 -3.06 5.20 4.36
CA ASN A 45 -3.90 4.02 4.23
C ASN A 45 -3.75 3.05 5.42
N GLY A 46 -3.09 3.49 6.50
CA GLY A 46 -2.98 2.80 7.79
C GLY A 46 -1.96 1.65 7.84
N GLY A 47 -1.05 1.60 6.87
CA GLY A 47 0.14 0.75 6.91
C GLY A 47 1.28 1.40 7.69
N ARG A 48 2.33 0.63 7.95
CA ARG A 48 3.55 1.13 8.60
C ARG A 48 4.78 0.93 7.73
N VAL A 49 5.64 1.94 7.66
CA VAL A 49 6.94 1.80 6.99
C VAL A 49 8.00 1.43 8.01
N VAL A 50 8.66 0.29 7.82
CA VAL A 50 9.77 -0.19 8.67
C VAL A 50 11.13 0.22 8.11
N LYS A 51 12.15 0.26 8.97
CA LYS A 51 13.53 0.62 8.59
C LYS A 51 14.36 -0.57 8.12
N LEU A 52 13.95 -1.79 8.47
CA LEU A 52 14.65 -3.02 8.16
C LEU A 52 13.76 -3.90 7.27
N GLU A 53 14.31 -4.34 6.15
CA GLU A 53 13.61 -5.23 5.21
C GLU A 53 13.11 -6.51 5.88
N ALA A 54 13.93 -7.10 6.76
CA ALA A 54 13.58 -8.33 7.50
C ALA A 54 12.37 -8.18 8.44
N GLN A 55 11.89 -6.96 8.70
CA GLN A 55 10.71 -6.71 9.55
C GLN A 55 9.45 -6.39 8.73
N ALA A 56 9.58 -6.24 7.41
CA ALA A 56 8.50 -5.93 6.51
C ALA A 56 7.78 -7.18 6.03
N ASP A 57 6.50 -7.02 5.77
CA ASP A 57 5.69 -8.02 5.08
C ASP A 57 5.78 -7.81 3.56
N TYR A 58 5.99 -6.56 3.12
CA TYR A 58 6.09 -6.18 1.71
C TYR A 58 7.32 -5.31 1.41
N LEU A 59 7.94 -5.56 0.26
CA LEU A 59 9.07 -4.82 -0.28
C LEU A 59 8.61 -3.98 -1.48
N ILE A 60 8.83 -2.66 -1.43
CA ILE A 60 8.62 -1.76 -2.56
C ILE A 60 9.99 -1.34 -3.09
N ALA A 61 10.32 -1.83 -4.29
CA ALA A 61 11.55 -1.55 -5.01
C ALA A 61 11.25 -0.99 -6.41
N ASP A 62 12.23 -0.31 -7.00
CA ASP A 62 12.14 0.19 -8.37
C ASP A 62 12.57 -0.90 -9.36
N HIS A 63 11.60 -1.44 -10.11
CA HIS A 63 11.78 -2.53 -11.07
C HIS A 63 12.64 -2.17 -12.28
N LEU A 64 12.82 -0.88 -12.60
CA LEU A 64 13.67 -0.44 -13.72
C LEU A 64 15.15 -0.48 -13.34
N ARG A 65 15.47 -0.75 -12.08
CA ARG A 65 16.85 -0.81 -11.61
C ARG A 65 17.39 -2.23 -11.76
N HIS A 66 18.64 -2.32 -12.20
CA HIS A 66 19.34 -3.59 -12.43
C HIS A 66 19.56 -4.39 -11.12
N ASP A 67 19.47 -3.74 -9.96
CA ASP A 67 19.52 -4.32 -8.62
C ASP A 67 18.13 -4.59 -8.02
N ALA A 68 17.06 -4.58 -8.84
CA ALA A 68 15.74 -4.94 -8.36
C ALA A 68 15.70 -6.41 -7.90
N PRO A 69 15.01 -6.72 -6.79
CA PRO A 69 14.77 -8.10 -6.40
C PRO A 69 14.00 -8.83 -7.52
N ALA A 70 14.29 -10.12 -7.70
CA ALA A 70 13.50 -10.95 -8.60
C ALA A 70 12.05 -10.97 -8.11
N GLY A 71 11.12 -10.63 -9.02
CA GLY A 71 9.68 -10.57 -8.74
C GLY A 71 9.03 -11.94 -8.65
#